data_AF-A0A178ATN6-F1
#
_entry.id   AF-A0A178ATN6-F1
#
_cell.length_a   1.000
_cell.length_b   1.000
_cell.length_c   1.000
_cell.angle_alpha   90.00
_cell.angle_beta   90.00
_cell.angle_gamma   90.00
#
_symmetry.space_group_name_H-M   'P 1'
#
loop_
_entity.id
_entity.type
_entity.pdbx_description
1 polymer ?
#
loop_
_entity_poly.entity_id
_entity_poly.type
_entity_poly.pdbx_seq_one_letter_code
_entity_poly.pdbx_strand_id
1 'polypeptide(L)'
;MSGSSFGSGSPFTSQPLFGSRTPNSFSPTLRPQQRSAPSPSFTVATVFPTRRAFGTHGTVFVPSDLPVESYHLSEVETQIRFDRMQTITSQFPFRSFSTEELRYADYLIGKHESTRATISETQVTQLGQTLVQDKGSSERPIGRVNLDLLKGPGVEIVVGIEPNVEVWSLSKTLVSQYSSIPGHAANPLDLRVTLPEEDPSIFALFVEWLFYGVYTLNRSSPPAKNPEVTLDVQAWVFGDRIQCIEFKNYAMDRLYTQYNRSIFPRTVTTCDVRYTFTQSARDSKLQLLYKHLLAARFFQRENVKGTASQWDSILQEHNQLRMFIMEKAMHHGTETPVLIQHCQYYKEVKKLESKQDALLSTGNYVTPAKRNADGEIV
;
A
#
# COMPACT_ATOMS: atom_id res chain seq x y z
N MET A 1 -28.98 -70.31 50.58
CA MET A 1 -28.79 -70.67 49.16
C MET A 1 -28.36 -69.39 48.45
N SER A 2 -27.08 -69.04 48.53
CA SER A 2 -26.00 -69.39 47.56
C SER A 2 -26.12 -68.52 46.30
N GLY A 3 -25.39 -67.41 46.15
CA GLY A 3 -23.98 -67.29 45.68
C GLY A 3 -24.03 -66.26 44.53
N SER A 4 -23.10 -65.34 44.23
CA SER A 4 -21.62 -65.35 44.14
C SER A 4 -21.18 -63.86 44.00
N SER A 5 -20.16 -63.33 44.69
CA SER A 5 -18.69 -63.36 44.41
C SER A 5 -18.28 -62.68 43.09
N PHE A 6 -17.23 -61.84 42.91
CA PHE A 6 -15.97 -61.43 43.59
C PHE A 6 -15.61 -59.99 43.08
N GLY A 7 -14.95 -59.07 43.83
CA GLY A 7 -13.48 -58.93 44.02
C GLY A 7 -12.87 -57.93 42.98
N SER A 8 -12.48 -56.68 43.31
CA SER A 8 -11.30 -56.16 44.05
C SER A 8 -9.96 -56.10 43.28
N GLY A 9 -9.34 -54.91 43.25
CA GLY A 9 -7.90 -54.64 42.95
C GLY A 9 -7.63 -54.17 41.52
N SER A 10 -6.74 -53.22 41.19
CA SER A 10 -5.75 -52.41 41.91
C SER A 10 -5.20 -51.33 40.94
N PRO A 11 -4.43 -50.33 41.40
CA PRO A 11 -4.01 -49.16 40.63
C PRO A 11 -2.68 -49.37 39.89
N PHE A 12 -2.46 -48.65 38.77
CA PHE A 12 -1.16 -48.57 38.11
C PHE A 12 -0.62 -47.14 38.07
N THR A 13 0.47 -46.97 38.81
CA THR A 13 1.46 -45.89 38.77
C THR A 13 2.52 -46.25 37.71
N SER A 14 3.00 -45.29 36.90
CA SER A 14 4.37 -45.19 36.33
C SER A 14 4.44 -43.97 35.39
N GLN A 15 4.94 -42.83 35.88
CA GLN A 15 6.30 -42.27 35.68
C GLN A 15 6.53 -41.48 34.35
N PRO A 16 6.92 -40.19 34.43
CA PRO A 16 7.49 -39.43 33.32
C PRO A 16 9.01 -39.61 33.23
N LEU A 17 9.52 -39.79 32.01
CA LEU A 17 10.94 -39.85 31.69
C LEU A 17 11.58 -38.46 31.74
N PHE A 18 12.61 -38.35 32.56
CA PHE A 18 13.60 -37.27 32.59
C PHE A 18 14.44 -37.24 31.31
N GLY A 19 14.60 -36.04 30.75
CA GLY A 19 15.63 -35.72 29.76
C GLY A 19 16.34 -34.43 30.19
N SER A 20 17.42 -34.60 30.94
CA SER A 20 18.33 -33.56 31.43
C SER A 20 19.01 -32.78 30.29
N ARG A 21 18.89 -31.45 30.27
CA ARG A 21 19.84 -30.55 29.61
C ARG A 21 20.32 -29.48 30.58
N THR A 22 21.63 -29.27 30.51
CA THR A 22 22.52 -28.52 31.39
C THR A 22 22.28 -27.00 31.38
N PRO A 23 22.54 -26.30 32.50
CA PRO A 23 22.52 -24.84 32.53
C PRO A 23 23.90 -24.28 32.15
N ASN A 24 23.98 -23.57 31.02
CA ASN A 24 25.13 -22.71 30.74
C ASN A 24 24.93 -21.36 31.43
N SER A 25 25.58 -21.22 32.59
CA SER A 25 25.86 -19.96 33.24
C SER A 25 26.92 -19.19 32.45
N PHE A 26 26.56 -18.05 31.87
CA PHE A 26 27.51 -17.02 31.49
C PHE A 26 27.10 -15.71 32.16
N SER A 27 27.81 -15.39 33.24
CA SER A 27 27.86 -14.07 33.84
C SER A 27 28.77 -13.17 32.99
N PRO A 28 28.38 -11.93 32.67
CA PRO A 28 29.34 -10.90 32.32
C PRO A 28 29.67 -10.04 33.54
N THR A 29 30.94 -10.09 33.87
CA THR A 29 31.68 -9.34 34.87
C THR A 29 31.46 -7.82 34.78
N LEU A 30 31.13 -7.23 35.94
CA LEU A 30 31.22 -5.80 36.26
C LEU A 30 32.66 -5.28 36.13
N ARG A 31 32.84 -4.12 35.48
CA ARG A 31 33.95 -3.18 35.72
C ARG A 31 33.54 -1.74 35.34
N PRO A 32 34.23 -0.71 35.86
CA PRO A 32 33.58 0.33 36.64
C PRO A 32 33.58 1.72 36.00
N GLN A 33 32.75 2.56 36.62
CA GLN A 33 32.74 4.02 36.74
C GLN A 33 33.78 4.93 36.02
N GLN A 34 33.21 6.07 35.61
CA GLN A 34 33.75 7.44 35.59
C GLN A 34 34.64 7.88 34.42
N ARG A 35 34.10 8.80 33.61
CA ARG A 35 34.44 10.24 33.70
C ARG A 35 33.47 11.11 32.91
N SER A 36 32.90 12.06 33.64
CA SER A 36 32.17 13.25 33.20
C SER A 36 33.15 14.35 32.75
N ALA A 37 32.92 14.96 31.59
CA ALA A 37 33.31 16.34 31.22
C ALA A 37 32.63 16.74 29.88
N PRO A 38 32.55 18.03 29.50
CA PRO A 38 31.29 18.74 29.35
C PRO A 38 30.85 18.96 27.90
N SER A 39 29.53 19.17 27.74
CA SER A 39 28.88 19.60 26.51
C SER A 39 29.35 21.00 26.07
N PRO A 40 29.66 21.24 24.79
CA PRO A 40 29.79 22.59 24.27
C PRO A 40 28.38 23.17 24.03
N SER A 41 28.03 24.18 24.81
CA SER A 41 26.85 25.03 24.59
C SER A 41 27.06 25.82 23.29
N PHE A 42 26.33 25.46 22.23
CA PHE A 42 26.17 26.34 21.07
C PHE A 42 24.96 27.24 21.30
N THR A 43 25.23 28.49 21.68
CA THR A 43 24.26 29.58 21.63
C THR A 43 24.04 29.97 20.17
N VAL A 44 22.97 29.48 19.55
CA VAL A 44 22.49 30.01 18.27
C VAL A 44 21.54 31.16 18.57
N ALA A 45 22.04 32.39 18.40
CA ALA A 45 21.23 33.60 18.41
C ALA A 45 20.26 33.55 17.22
N THR A 46 18.99 33.27 17.50
CA THR A 46 17.91 33.41 16.50
C THR A 46 17.41 34.85 16.57
N VAL A 47 17.84 35.66 15.60
CA VAL A 47 17.27 36.97 15.33
C VAL A 47 15.89 36.76 14.70
N PHE A 48 14.83 37.01 15.46
CA PHE A 48 13.47 37.11 14.92
C PHE A 48 13.24 38.53 14.38
N PRO A 49 12.83 38.71 13.11
CA PRO A 49 12.29 39.98 12.67
C PRO A 49 10.84 40.13 13.16
N THR A 50 10.65 41.07 14.09
CA THR A 50 9.35 41.56 14.57
C THR A 50 8.56 42.13 13.38
N ARG A 51 7.47 41.46 13.00
CA ARG A 51 6.54 41.98 11.98
C ARG A 51 5.56 42.95 12.65
N ARG A 52 5.60 44.20 12.19
CA ARG A 52 4.69 45.31 12.51
C ARG A 52 3.22 44.88 12.54
N ALA A 53 2.55 45.18 13.64
CA ALA A 53 1.10 45.26 13.72
C ALA A 53 0.62 46.53 12.99
N PHE A 54 -0.27 46.37 12.02
CA PHE A 54 -1.07 47.46 11.47
C PHE A 54 -2.34 47.59 12.31
N GLY A 55 -2.52 48.77 12.92
CA GLY A 55 -3.73 49.14 13.63
C GLY A 55 -4.88 49.39 12.65
N THR A 56 -6.07 48.93 13.02
CA THR A 56 -7.34 49.29 12.37
C THR A 56 -8.28 49.83 13.44
N HIS A 57 -8.39 51.15 13.51
CA HIS A 57 -9.53 51.84 14.11
C HIS A 57 -10.46 52.26 12.98
N GLY A 58 -11.65 51.70 12.95
CA GLY A 58 -12.71 52.05 12.01
C GLY A 58 -14.06 51.95 12.72
N THR A 59 -14.44 53.04 13.38
CA THR A 59 -15.74 53.25 14.03
C THR A 59 -16.80 53.41 12.94
N VAL A 60 -17.76 52.48 12.85
CA VAL A 60 -18.88 52.59 11.91
C VAL A 60 -20.10 53.16 12.65
N PHE A 61 -20.55 54.30 12.16
CA PHE A 61 -21.77 55.00 12.53
C PHE A 61 -22.97 54.27 11.91
N VAL A 62 -23.99 53.97 12.71
CA VAL A 62 -25.27 53.42 12.25
C VAL A 62 -26.32 54.54 12.33
N PRO A 63 -26.95 54.94 11.22
CA PRO A 63 -28.23 55.62 11.26
C PRO A 63 -29.35 54.59 11.12
N SER A 64 -30.17 54.52 12.17
CA SER A 64 -31.50 53.93 12.15
C SER A 64 -32.44 54.74 11.26
N ASP A 65 -33.52 54.07 10.87
CA ASP A 65 -34.76 54.59 10.26
C ASP A 65 -34.80 54.50 8.75
N LEU A 66 -35.55 53.51 8.24
CA LEU A 66 -36.57 53.62 7.18
C LEU A 66 -37.34 52.28 7.01
N PRO A 67 -38.56 52.30 6.45
CA PRO A 67 -39.65 51.40 6.81
C PRO A 67 -39.68 50.07 6.05
N VAL A 68 -40.31 49.11 6.72
CA VAL A 68 -40.68 47.76 6.27
C VAL A 68 -41.63 47.83 5.06
N GLU A 69 -41.16 47.40 3.89
CA GLU A 69 -42.02 46.92 2.81
C GLU A 69 -41.79 45.42 2.60
N SER A 70 -42.87 44.67 2.82
CA SER A 70 -42.98 43.23 2.63
C SER A 70 -43.02 42.86 1.15
N TYR A 71 -41.96 42.24 0.64
CA TYR A 71 -41.99 41.52 -0.64
C TYR A 71 -41.94 40.02 -0.38
N HIS A 72 -43.12 39.40 -0.46
CA HIS A 72 -43.30 37.95 -0.42
C HIS A 72 -43.10 37.43 -1.86
N LEU A 73 -41.87 37.06 -2.22
CA LEU A 73 -41.55 36.44 -3.51
C LEU A 73 -40.73 35.15 -3.30
N SER A 74 -41.44 34.03 -3.38
CA SER A 74 -40.99 32.67 -3.78
C SER A 74 -39.53 32.27 -3.52
N GLU A 75 -39.21 31.88 -2.29
CA GLU A 75 -37.94 31.22 -1.89
C GLU A 75 -37.75 29.79 -2.44
N VAL A 76 -38.72 29.23 -3.16
CA VAL A 76 -38.66 27.83 -3.63
C VAL A 76 -37.96 27.68 -4.99
N GLU A 77 -37.88 28.74 -5.81
CA GLU A 77 -37.28 28.66 -7.17
C GLU A 77 -35.79 29.04 -7.23
N THR A 78 -35.27 29.78 -6.26
CA THR A 78 -33.83 30.09 -6.17
C THR A 78 -33.02 28.91 -5.62
N GLN A 79 -33.62 28.05 -4.79
CA GLN A 79 -32.95 26.86 -4.26
C GLN A 79 -32.73 25.79 -5.35
N ILE A 80 -33.65 25.64 -6.31
CA ILE A 80 -33.55 24.65 -7.40
C ILE A 80 -32.51 25.09 -8.46
N ARG A 81 -32.21 26.39 -8.58
CA ARG A 81 -31.17 26.88 -9.51
C ARG A 81 -29.75 26.74 -8.98
N PHE A 82 -29.53 26.74 -7.67
CA PHE A 82 -28.19 26.56 -7.09
C PHE A 82 -27.68 25.12 -7.18
N ASP A 83 -28.56 24.12 -7.17
CA ASP A 83 -28.16 22.71 -7.29
C ASP A 83 -27.73 22.29 -8.70
N ARG A 84 -27.99 23.10 -9.72
CA ARG A 84 -27.56 22.83 -11.11
C ARG A 84 -26.20 23.44 -11.50
N MET A 85 -25.54 24.17 -10.60
CA MET A 85 -24.20 24.76 -10.83
C MET A 85 -23.08 24.11 -10.00
N GLN A 86 -23.27 22.89 -9.50
CA GLN A 86 -22.15 22.10 -8.97
C GLN A 86 -21.38 21.42 -10.13
N THR A 87 -20.74 22.22 -10.99
CA THR A 87 -19.76 21.71 -11.97
C THR A 87 -18.35 21.55 -11.38
N ILE A 88 -18.12 22.07 -10.16
CA ILE A 88 -16.85 21.91 -9.46
C ILE A 88 -16.96 20.66 -8.60
N THR A 89 -16.33 19.57 -9.05
CA THR A 89 -16.26 18.30 -8.35
C THR A 89 -15.67 18.47 -6.94
N SER A 90 -16.52 18.70 -5.94
CA SER A 90 -16.16 18.65 -4.52
C SER A 90 -15.97 17.18 -4.09
N GLN A 91 -14.94 16.52 -4.61
CA GLN A 91 -14.56 15.20 -4.08
C GLN A 91 -13.86 15.37 -2.73
N PHE A 92 -14.04 14.40 -1.84
CA PHE A 92 -13.50 14.40 -0.47
C PHE A 92 -12.01 14.79 -0.34
N PRO A 93 -11.06 14.38 -1.23
CA PRO A 93 -9.66 14.78 -1.09
C PRO A 93 -9.41 16.28 -1.32
N PHE A 94 -10.40 17.03 -1.84
CA PHE A 94 -10.23 18.42 -2.24
C PHE A 94 -10.86 19.44 -1.28
N ARG A 95 -11.38 19.01 -0.14
CA ARG A 95 -12.03 19.91 0.84
C ARG A 95 -11.10 20.99 1.42
N SER A 96 -9.79 20.76 1.39
CA SER A 96 -8.80 21.73 1.88
C SER A 96 -8.43 22.80 0.85
N PHE A 97 -8.87 22.67 -0.40
CA PHE A 97 -8.56 23.62 -1.46
C PHE A 97 -9.67 24.67 -1.58
N SER A 98 -9.27 25.90 -1.80
CA SER A 98 -10.19 26.98 -2.16
C SER A 98 -10.84 26.70 -3.52
N THR A 99 -12.02 27.27 -3.75
CA THR A 99 -12.71 27.17 -5.05
C THR A 99 -11.84 27.66 -6.21
N GLU A 100 -10.96 28.65 -5.96
CA GLU A 100 -10.08 29.21 -6.98
C GLU A 100 -8.90 28.27 -7.32
N GLU A 101 -8.36 27.55 -6.35
CA GLU A 101 -7.35 26.51 -6.60
C GLU A 101 -7.91 25.35 -7.43
N LEU A 102 -9.18 24.97 -7.19
CA LEU A 102 -9.86 23.95 -8.00
C LEU A 102 -10.11 24.44 -9.43
N ARG A 103 -10.56 25.69 -9.62
CA ARG A 103 -10.68 26.29 -10.95
C ARG A 103 -9.34 26.38 -11.68
N TYR A 104 -8.28 26.73 -10.97
CA TYR A 104 -6.95 26.80 -11.56
C TYR A 104 -6.46 25.42 -12.02
N ALA A 105 -6.73 24.38 -11.24
CA ALA A 105 -6.45 23.00 -11.63
C ALA A 105 -7.24 22.59 -12.87
N ASP A 106 -8.55 22.86 -12.91
CA ASP A 106 -9.40 22.59 -14.08
C ASP A 106 -8.94 23.37 -15.33
N TYR A 107 -8.54 24.63 -15.16
CA TYR A 107 -8.00 25.46 -16.23
C TYR A 107 -6.68 24.90 -16.80
N LEU A 108 -5.78 24.42 -15.95
CA LEU A 108 -4.55 23.77 -16.39
C LEU A 108 -4.83 22.48 -17.16
N ILE A 109 -5.83 21.70 -16.74
CA ILE A 109 -6.26 20.48 -17.44
C ILE A 109 -6.81 20.85 -18.84
N GLY A 110 -7.76 21.80 -18.91
CA GLY A 110 -8.37 22.23 -20.18
C GLY A 110 -7.39 22.90 -21.16
N LYS A 111 -6.40 23.64 -20.65
CA LYS A 111 -5.38 24.29 -21.50
C LYS A 111 -4.43 23.28 -22.16
N HIS A 112 -4.11 22.19 -21.47
CA HIS A 112 -3.28 21.12 -22.03
C HIS A 112 -4.01 20.34 -23.14
N GLU A 113 -5.34 20.21 -23.06
CA GLU A 113 -6.13 19.56 -24.11
C GLU A 113 -6.32 20.47 -25.33
N SER A 114 -6.55 21.77 -25.11
CA SER A 114 -6.75 22.73 -26.21
C SER A 114 -5.50 22.94 -27.09
N THR A 115 -4.30 22.69 -26.55
CA THR A 115 -3.05 22.80 -27.34
C THR A 115 -2.79 21.54 -28.19
N ARG A 116 -3.55 20.45 -27.98
CA ARG A 116 -3.42 19.19 -28.72
C ARG A 116 -4.52 18.97 -29.77
N ALA A 117 -5.49 19.88 -29.86
CA ALA A 117 -6.71 19.73 -30.67
C ALA A 117 -6.65 20.34 -32.09
N THR A 118 -5.46 20.62 -32.65
CA THR A 118 -5.32 21.05 -34.07
C THR A 118 -5.13 19.88 -35.05
N ILE A 119 -5.53 18.66 -34.67
CA ILE A 119 -5.50 17.50 -35.58
C ILE A 119 -6.82 16.72 -35.48
N SER A 120 -7.63 16.90 -36.53
CA SER A 120 -8.82 16.13 -36.94
C SER A 120 -10.03 16.09 -35.99
N GLU A 121 -10.96 16.96 -36.34
CA GLU A 121 -12.33 17.06 -35.88
C GLU A 121 -13.19 15.98 -36.56
N THR A 122 -13.44 14.85 -35.88
CA THR A 122 -14.64 14.05 -36.13
C THR A 122 -15.00 13.24 -34.89
N GLN A 123 -16.26 13.37 -34.47
CA GLN A 123 -16.99 12.61 -33.45
C GLN A 123 -16.90 13.10 -31.99
N VAL A 124 -17.75 14.09 -31.74
CA VAL A 124 -18.38 14.36 -30.44
C VAL A 124 -19.49 13.33 -30.24
N THR A 125 -19.44 12.53 -29.16
CA THR A 125 -20.54 12.17 -28.23
C THR A 125 -20.04 11.08 -27.27
N GLN A 126 -19.76 11.44 -26.01
CA GLN A 126 -19.73 10.65 -24.76
C GLN A 126 -18.61 11.17 -23.82
N LEU A 127 -18.95 12.08 -22.91
CA LEU A 127 -18.02 12.59 -21.91
C LEU A 127 -18.74 12.73 -20.56
N GLY A 128 -18.66 11.64 -19.80
CA GLY A 128 -19.18 11.49 -18.46
C GLY A 128 -18.57 10.26 -17.81
N GLN A 129 -17.24 10.25 -17.72
CA GLN A 129 -16.35 9.38 -16.91
C GLN A 129 -14.96 9.32 -17.57
N THR A 130 -14.17 10.38 -17.44
CA THR A 130 -12.75 10.33 -17.81
C THR A 130 -11.93 11.09 -16.77
N LEU A 131 -11.70 10.42 -15.64
CA LEU A 131 -10.47 10.62 -14.90
C LEU A 131 -9.80 9.24 -14.79
N VAL A 132 -8.58 9.15 -15.36
CA VAL A 132 -7.68 8.00 -15.40
C VAL A 132 -7.92 6.99 -16.55
N GLN A 133 -7.65 7.43 -17.78
CA GLN A 133 -7.01 6.57 -18.78
C GLN A 133 -5.72 7.24 -19.24
N ASP A 134 -4.64 6.95 -18.51
CA ASP A 134 -3.30 7.22 -18.99
C ASP A 134 -2.99 6.20 -20.10
N LYS A 135 -3.00 6.66 -21.36
CA LYS A 135 -2.80 5.85 -22.58
C LYS A 135 -1.35 5.34 -22.76
N GLY A 136 -0.47 5.48 -21.75
CA GLY A 136 0.95 5.14 -21.85
C GLY A 136 1.40 3.91 -21.03
N SER A 137 0.62 3.44 -20.07
CA SER A 137 1.05 2.34 -19.20
C SER A 137 0.59 1.00 -19.77
N SER A 138 1.47 0.34 -20.52
CA SER A 138 1.47 -1.12 -20.75
C SER A 138 0.05 -1.70 -20.72
N GLU A 139 -0.74 -1.41 -21.76
CA GLU A 139 -1.97 -2.15 -22.00
C GLU A 139 -1.57 -3.63 -21.97
N ARG A 140 -1.82 -4.29 -20.84
CA ARG A 140 -2.27 -5.66 -20.98
C ARG A 140 -3.42 -5.50 -21.96
N PRO A 141 -3.45 -6.22 -23.09
CA PRO A 141 -4.74 -6.50 -23.66
C PRO A 141 -5.53 -6.96 -22.45
N ILE A 142 -6.61 -6.26 -22.11
CA ILE A 142 -7.62 -6.75 -21.17
C ILE A 142 -8.23 -7.94 -21.93
N GLY A 143 -7.39 -8.96 -22.11
CA GLY A 143 -7.63 -10.19 -22.78
C GLY A 143 -8.57 -10.80 -21.80
N ARG A 144 -9.85 -10.75 -22.19
CA ARG A 144 -10.99 -11.37 -21.54
C ARG A 144 -10.47 -12.37 -20.53
N VAL A 145 -10.66 -12.05 -19.23
CA VAL A 145 -10.33 -12.98 -18.14
C VAL A 145 -10.66 -14.34 -18.66
N ASN A 146 -9.62 -15.17 -18.83
CA ASN A 146 -9.81 -16.43 -19.54
C ASN A 146 -10.89 -17.17 -18.74
N LEU A 147 -12.09 -17.30 -19.31
CA LEU A 147 -13.26 -17.81 -18.59
C LEU A 147 -12.99 -19.22 -18.08
N ASP A 148 -12.01 -19.89 -18.65
CA ASP A 148 -11.48 -21.18 -18.18
C ASP A 148 -10.89 -21.11 -16.77
N LEU A 149 -10.39 -19.95 -16.33
CA LEU A 149 -9.89 -19.73 -14.97
C LEU A 149 -11.00 -19.65 -13.94
N LEU A 150 -12.20 -19.23 -14.35
CA LEU A 150 -13.37 -19.21 -13.49
C LEU A 150 -14.01 -20.59 -13.34
N LYS A 151 -13.59 -21.57 -14.16
CA LYS A 151 -14.04 -22.96 -14.06
C LYS A 151 -13.25 -23.72 -13.00
N GLY A 152 -13.90 -24.72 -12.43
CA GLY A 152 -13.30 -25.66 -11.49
C GLY A 152 -13.90 -25.53 -10.08
N PRO A 153 -13.30 -26.23 -9.10
CA PRO A 153 -13.76 -26.19 -7.72
C PRO A 153 -13.55 -24.80 -7.13
N GLY A 154 -14.54 -24.35 -6.35
CA GLY A 154 -14.41 -23.15 -5.52
C GLY A 154 -13.49 -23.42 -4.32
N VAL A 155 -12.73 -22.41 -3.93
CA VAL A 155 -11.99 -22.34 -2.68
C VAL A 155 -12.56 -21.19 -1.85
N GLU A 156 -12.86 -21.46 -0.59
CA GLU A 156 -13.24 -20.45 0.40
C GLU A 156 -11.98 -19.84 1.00
N ILE A 157 -11.86 -18.53 0.94
CA ILE A 157 -10.77 -17.78 1.54
C ILE A 157 -11.36 -16.93 2.65
N VAL A 158 -10.92 -17.17 3.88
CA VAL A 158 -11.33 -16.42 5.07
C VAL A 158 -10.21 -15.46 5.43
N VAL A 159 -10.48 -14.15 5.45
CA VAL A 159 -9.46 -13.12 5.73
C VAL A 159 -9.85 -12.31 6.96
N GLY A 160 -8.85 -12.01 7.78
CA GLY A 160 -8.99 -11.21 8.98
C GLY A 160 -9.26 -12.01 10.25
N ILE A 161 -9.42 -11.27 11.35
CA ILE A 161 -9.72 -11.79 12.70
C ILE A 161 -11.00 -11.12 13.17
N GLU A 162 -11.83 -11.85 13.91
CA GLU A 162 -13.10 -11.34 14.43
C GLU A 162 -12.89 -10.03 15.22
N PRO A 163 -13.78 -9.03 15.05
CA PRO A 163 -15.03 -9.06 14.30
C PRO A 163 -14.91 -8.73 12.79
N ASN A 164 -13.71 -8.41 12.30
CA ASN A 164 -13.49 -7.99 10.92
C ASN A 164 -13.04 -9.18 10.06
N VAL A 165 -13.92 -10.18 9.92
CA VAL A 165 -13.70 -11.36 9.09
C VAL A 165 -14.60 -11.28 7.87
N GLU A 166 -14.01 -11.51 6.70
CA GLU A 166 -14.73 -11.65 5.44
C GLU A 166 -14.38 -13.01 4.80
N VAL A 167 -15.34 -13.56 4.06
CA VAL A 167 -15.20 -14.85 3.38
C VAL A 167 -15.48 -14.66 1.89
N TRP A 168 -14.55 -15.09 1.05
CA TRP A 168 -14.68 -15.07 -0.40
C TRP A 168 -14.68 -16.48 -0.95
N SER A 169 -15.50 -16.73 -1.97
CA SER A 169 -15.46 -17.97 -2.75
C SER A 169 -14.89 -17.69 -4.13
N LEU A 170 -13.66 -18.17 -4.39
CA LEU A 170 -12.96 -17.97 -5.67
C LEU A 170 -12.71 -19.31 -6.37
N SER A 171 -12.50 -19.31 -7.67
CA SER A 171 -12.06 -20.53 -8.38
C SER A 171 -10.63 -20.89 -7.96
N LYS A 172 -10.39 -22.17 -7.63
CA LYS A 172 -9.04 -22.68 -7.33
C LYS A 172 -8.07 -22.40 -8.48
N THR A 173 -8.52 -22.64 -9.72
CA THR A 173 -7.72 -22.40 -10.94
C THR A 173 -7.26 -20.95 -11.03
N LEU A 174 -8.15 -20.01 -10.72
CA LEU A 174 -7.86 -18.58 -10.74
C LEU A 174 -6.82 -18.23 -9.67
N VAL A 175 -7.03 -18.66 -8.42
CA VAL A 175 -6.13 -18.33 -7.30
C VAL A 175 -4.74 -18.93 -7.52
N SER A 176 -4.66 -20.19 -7.95
CA SER A 176 -3.39 -20.88 -8.21
C SER A 176 -2.58 -20.28 -9.35
N GLN A 177 -3.22 -19.63 -10.33
CA GLN A 177 -2.48 -18.99 -11.42
C GLN A 177 -1.76 -17.71 -10.99
N TYR A 178 -2.40 -16.91 -10.15
CA TYR A 178 -1.92 -15.56 -9.84
C TYR A 178 -1.15 -15.46 -8.53
N SER A 179 -1.28 -16.44 -7.65
CA SER A 179 -0.70 -16.35 -6.31
C SER A 179 -0.22 -17.70 -5.82
N SER A 180 0.95 -17.67 -5.19
CA SER A 180 1.43 -18.77 -4.35
C SER A 180 0.97 -18.49 -2.94
N ILE A 181 -0.35 -18.56 -2.68
CA ILE A 181 -0.85 -18.30 -1.33
C ILE A 181 -0.27 -19.38 -0.41
N PRO A 182 0.58 -18.98 0.56
CA PRO A 182 1.16 -19.92 1.51
C PRO A 182 0.03 -20.53 2.33
N GLY A 183 0.02 -21.85 2.47
CA GLY A 183 -1.07 -22.56 3.13
C GLY A 183 -2.06 -23.24 2.18
N HIS A 184 -1.73 -23.43 0.89
CA HIS A 184 -2.25 -24.59 0.16
C HIS A 184 -1.89 -25.84 0.98
N ALA A 185 -2.89 -26.34 1.70
CA ALA A 185 -2.73 -27.34 2.72
C ALA A 185 -2.03 -28.59 2.18
N ALA A 186 -1.35 -29.29 3.08
CA ALA A 186 -0.81 -30.63 2.86
C ALA A 186 -1.87 -31.63 2.34
N ASN A 187 -3.17 -31.26 2.41
CA ASN A 187 -4.29 -32.04 1.90
C ASN A 187 -4.90 -31.35 0.66
N PRO A 188 -4.90 -32.02 -0.51
CA PRO A 188 -5.50 -31.48 -1.75
C PRO A 188 -7.04 -31.32 -1.68
N LEU A 189 -7.66 -31.84 -0.60
CA LEU A 189 -9.10 -31.79 -0.35
C LEU A 189 -9.55 -30.56 0.44
N ASP A 190 -8.64 -29.84 1.09
CA ASP A 190 -9.02 -28.66 1.87
C ASP A 190 -9.31 -27.49 0.93
N LEU A 191 -10.60 -27.23 0.72
CA LEU A 191 -11.12 -26.13 -0.08
C LEU A 191 -11.22 -24.82 0.71
N ARG A 192 -10.54 -24.71 1.86
CA ARG A 192 -10.61 -23.53 2.73
C ARG A 192 -9.22 -23.04 3.10
N VAL A 193 -8.94 -21.77 2.80
CA VAL A 193 -7.70 -21.07 3.14
C VAL A 193 -8.02 -19.99 4.15
N THR A 194 -7.21 -19.87 5.20
CA THR A 194 -7.39 -18.84 6.24
C THR A 194 -6.19 -17.90 6.24
N LEU A 195 -6.46 -16.60 6.23
CA LEU A 195 -5.49 -15.50 6.22
C LEU A 195 -5.79 -14.55 7.39
N PRO A 196 -5.56 -14.98 8.64
CA PRO A 196 -5.98 -14.19 9.81
C PRO A 196 -5.21 -12.88 9.96
N GLU A 197 -3.96 -12.83 9.54
CA GLU A 197 -3.10 -11.65 9.74
C GLU A 197 -3.38 -10.52 8.74
N GLU A 198 -4.06 -10.86 7.64
CA GLU A 198 -4.29 -9.99 6.50
C GLU A 198 -5.56 -9.14 6.68
N ASP A 199 -5.56 -7.96 6.05
CA ASP A 199 -6.67 -7.02 6.10
C ASP A 199 -7.71 -7.35 5.01
N PRO A 200 -8.99 -7.60 5.38
CA PRO A 200 -10.07 -7.83 4.43
C PRO A 200 -10.14 -6.78 3.31
N SER A 201 -9.91 -5.51 3.65
CA SER A 201 -9.99 -4.39 2.70
C SER A 201 -8.91 -4.49 1.62
N ILE A 202 -7.71 -4.93 2.00
CA ILE A 202 -6.60 -5.11 1.05
C ILE A 202 -6.81 -6.35 0.20
N PHE A 203 -7.36 -7.42 0.78
CA PHE A 203 -7.74 -8.60 0.02
C PHE A 203 -8.84 -8.28 -1.00
N ALA A 204 -9.81 -7.44 -0.65
CA ALA A 204 -10.84 -6.98 -1.58
C ALA A 204 -10.25 -6.23 -2.79
N LEU A 205 -9.19 -5.43 -2.61
CA LEU A 205 -8.47 -4.79 -3.73
C LEU A 205 -7.77 -5.82 -4.62
N PHE A 206 -7.20 -6.86 -4.03
CA PHE A 206 -6.62 -7.97 -4.79
C PHE A 206 -7.68 -8.70 -5.62
N VAL A 207 -8.83 -9.03 -5.03
CA VAL A 207 -9.95 -9.66 -5.75
C VAL A 207 -10.46 -8.78 -6.87
N GLU A 208 -10.66 -7.48 -6.62
CA GLU A 208 -11.08 -6.53 -7.66
C GLU A 208 -10.07 -6.50 -8.82
N TRP A 209 -8.78 -6.39 -8.52
CA TRP A 209 -7.74 -6.44 -9.53
C TRP A 209 -7.67 -7.79 -10.25
N LEU A 210 -7.90 -8.90 -9.56
CA LEU A 210 -7.91 -10.24 -10.13
C LEU A 210 -8.98 -10.38 -11.22
N PHE A 211 -10.16 -9.78 -11.01
CA PHE A 211 -11.27 -9.83 -11.97
C PHE A 211 -11.18 -8.74 -13.06
N TYR A 212 -10.77 -7.52 -12.72
CA TYR A 212 -10.84 -6.38 -13.64
C TYR A 212 -9.48 -5.94 -14.19
N GLY A 213 -8.37 -6.48 -13.68
CA GLY A 213 -7.01 -6.02 -13.95
C GLY A 213 -6.68 -4.67 -13.30
N VAL A 214 -7.63 -4.06 -12.59
CA VAL A 214 -7.53 -2.77 -11.91
C VAL A 214 -8.32 -2.82 -10.60
N TYR A 215 -7.93 -2.02 -9.61
CA TYR A 215 -8.71 -1.83 -8.38
C TYR A 215 -9.05 -0.36 -8.13
N THR A 216 -10.10 -0.10 -7.35
CA THR A 216 -10.55 1.25 -7.00
C THR A 216 -10.47 1.48 -5.50
N LEU A 217 -10.09 2.69 -5.08
CA LEU A 217 -9.94 3.03 -3.66
C LEU A 217 -11.22 3.59 -3.03
N ASN A 218 -12.29 3.74 -3.82
CA ASN A 218 -13.51 4.43 -3.42
C ASN A 218 -14.55 3.51 -2.75
N ARG A 219 -14.17 2.28 -2.39
CA ARG A 219 -15.13 1.35 -1.80
C ARG A 219 -15.44 1.75 -0.37
N SER A 220 -16.71 1.62 -0.01
CA SER A 220 -17.23 1.67 1.36
C SER A 220 -16.76 0.47 2.21
N SER A 221 -15.54 -0.01 1.98
CA SER A 221 -14.98 -1.13 2.72
C SER A 221 -14.89 -0.76 4.21
N PRO A 222 -14.90 -1.75 5.11
CA PRO A 222 -14.52 -1.50 6.49
C PRO A 222 -13.19 -0.73 6.57
N PRO A 223 -12.99 0.07 7.63
CA PRO A 223 -11.75 0.80 7.80
C PRO A 223 -10.58 -0.19 7.80
N ALA A 224 -9.57 0.09 6.97
CA ALA A 224 -8.35 -0.70 6.92
C ALA A 224 -7.71 -0.79 8.31
N LYS A 225 -7.03 -1.90 8.59
CA LYS A 225 -6.28 -2.15 9.83
C LYS A 225 -5.26 -1.04 10.12
N ASN A 226 -4.69 -0.45 9.07
CA ASN A 226 -3.78 0.68 9.14
C ASN A 226 -4.33 1.86 8.31
N PRO A 227 -5.30 2.64 8.82
CA PRO A 227 -5.99 3.67 8.04
C PRO A 227 -5.07 4.84 7.67
N GLU A 228 -3.97 5.02 8.39
CA GLU A 228 -2.96 6.04 8.13
C GLU A 228 -2.02 5.68 6.97
N VAL A 229 -1.93 4.39 6.61
CA VAL A 229 -1.07 3.90 5.55
C VAL A 229 -1.88 3.85 4.26
N THR A 230 -1.29 4.34 3.19
CA THR A 230 -1.89 4.33 1.86
C THR A 230 -2.26 2.91 1.42
N LEU A 231 -3.49 2.71 0.93
CA LEU A 231 -3.96 1.41 0.45
C LEU A 231 -3.07 0.82 -0.65
N ASP A 232 -2.51 1.64 -1.55
CA ASP A 232 -1.59 1.15 -2.60
C ASP A 232 -0.26 0.61 -2.02
N VAL A 233 0.24 1.16 -0.89
CA VAL A 233 1.42 0.63 -0.17
C VAL A 233 1.09 -0.71 0.45
N GLN A 234 -0.05 -0.81 1.12
CA GLN A 234 -0.53 -2.05 1.73
C GLN A 234 -0.78 -3.13 0.68
N ALA A 235 -1.38 -2.77 -0.46
CA ALA A 235 -1.58 -3.66 -1.61
C ALA A 235 -0.26 -4.17 -2.18
N TRP A 236 0.76 -3.30 -2.30
CA TRP A 236 2.08 -3.75 -2.75
C TRP A 236 2.70 -4.78 -1.81
N VAL A 237 2.67 -4.51 -0.49
CA VAL A 237 3.20 -5.42 0.54
C VAL A 237 2.41 -6.74 0.56
N PHE A 238 1.09 -6.68 0.44
CA PHE A 238 0.25 -7.87 0.32
C PHE A 238 0.63 -8.70 -0.90
N GLY A 239 0.80 -8.06 -2.07
CA GLY A 239 1.27 -8.70 -3.29
C GLY A 239 2.63 -9.39 -3.14
N ASP A 240 3.54 -8.82 -2.35
CA ASP A 240 4.83 -9.43 -2.01
C ASP A 240 4.67 -10.70 -1.19
N ARG A 241 3.79 -10.68 -0.18
CA ARG A 241 3.52 -11.86 0.67
C ARG A 241 2.90 -13.02 -0.08
N ILE A 242 1.96 -12.76 -1.00
CA ILE A 242 1.33 -13.79 -1.83
C ILE A 242 2.10 -14.09 -3.12
N GLN A 243 3.28 -13.48 -3.30
CA GLN A 243 4.17 -13.64 -4.45
C GLN A 243 3.50 -13.31 -5.80
N CYS A 244 2.53 -12.39 -5.82
CA CYS A 244 1.84 -11.94 -7.03
C CYS A 244 2.55 -10.71 -7.63
N ILE A 245 3.56 -10.96 -8.47
CA ILE A 245 4.38 -9.92 -9.13
C ILE A 245 3.51 -8.94 -9.91
N GLU A 246 2.53 -9.46 -10.62
CA GLU A 246 1.60 -8.69 -11.43
C GLU A 246 0.80 -7.68 -10.60
N PHE A 247 0.34 -8.07 -9.41
CA PHE A 247 -0.38 -7.18 -8.49
C PHE A 247 0.56 -6.15 -7.85
N LYS A 248 1.76 -6.56 -7.43
CA LYS A 248 2.82 -5.65 -6.94
C LYS A 248 3.10 -4.55 -7.96
N ASN A 249 3.32 -4.92 -9.22
CA ASN A 249 3.65 -3.97 -10.27
C ASN A 249 2.51 -2.99 -10.54
N TYR A 250 1.26 -3.46 -10.48
CA TYR A 250 0.10 -2.58 -10.60
C TYR A 250 -0.01 -1.58 -9.44
N ALA A 251 0.18 -2.04 -8.20
CA ALA A 251 0.22 -1.15 -7.03
C ALA A 251 1.39 -0.15 -7.12
N MET A 252 2.55 -0.58 -7.60
CA MET A 252 3.73 0.27 -7.82
C MET A 252 3.46 1.35 -8.87
N ASP A 253 2.80 1.01 -9.98
CA ASP A 253 2.39 1.99 -11.00
C ASP A 253 1.54 3.09 -10.38
N ARG A 254 0.54 2.71 -9.58
CA ARG A 254 -0.35 3.66 -8.93
C ARG A 254 0.39 4.56 -7.95
N LEU A 255 1.26 4.00 -7.11
CA LEU A 255 2.10 4.77 -6.20
C LEU A 255 2.98 5.76 -6.96
N TYR A 256 3.70 5.28 -7.97
CA TYR A 256 4.58 6.11 -8.78
C TYR A 256 3.82 7.27 -9.41
N THR A 257 2.65 7.00 -10.01
CA THR A 257 1.81 8.03 -10.63
C THR A 257 1.33 9.03 -9.60
N GLN A 258 0.89 8.61 -8.41
CA GLN A 258 0.42 9.51 -7.35
C GLN A 258 1.53 10.45 -6.85
N TYR A 259 2.75 9.94 -6.66
CA TYR A 259 3.87 10.76 -6.19
C TYR A 259 4.46 11.64 -7.28
N ASN A 260 4.34 11.27 -8.56
CA ASN A 260 4.93 12.03 -9.68
C ASN A 260 3.90 12.84 -10.49
N ARG A 261 2.69 13.06 -9.96
CA ARG A 261 1.73 13.98 -10.59
C ARG A 261 2.32 15.39 -10.66
N SER A 262 2.14 16.05 -11.79
CA SER A 262 2.50 17.46 -11.98
C SER A 262 1.64 18.38 -11.12
N ILE A 263 0.38 18.01 -10.92
CA ILE A 263 -0.61 18.78 -10.18
C ILE A 263 -0.92 18.03 -8.88
N PHE A 264 -0.60 18.66 -7.74
CA PHE A 264 -0.75 18.13 -6.38
C PHE A 264 -0.09 16.75 -6.19
N PRO A 265 1.26 16.68 -6.23
CA PRO A 265 1.95 15.44 -5.90
C PRO A 265 1.58 15.00 -4.49
N ARG A 266 1.36 13.70 -4.32
CA ARG A 266 1.08 13.14 -2.99
C ARG A 266 2.28 13.39 -2.07
N THR A 267 2.01 13.83 -0.83
CA THR A 267 3.05 14.00 0.19
C THR A 267 3.47 12.64 0.75
N VAL A 268 4.77 12.45 0.97
CA VAL A 268 5.30 11.23 1.62
C VAL A 268 4.99 11.30 3.11
N THR A 269 4.27 10.31 3.65
CA THR A 269 3.89 10.30 5.07
C THR A 269 4.85 9.46 5.91
N THR A 270 5.01 9.80 7.18
CA THR A 270 5.78 8.98 8.14
C THR A 270 5.23 7.56 8.28
N CYS A 271 3.91 7.40 8.18
CA CYS A 271 3.24 6.10 8.32
C CYS A 271 3.53 5.19 7.13
N ASP A 272 3.49 5.71 5.90
CA ASP A 272 3.85 4.95 4.70
C ASP A 272 5.31 4.47 4.74
N VAL A 273 6.23 5.36 5.15
CA VAL A 273 7.67 5.04 5.23
C VAL A 273 7.91 3.98 6.29
N ARG A 274 7.41 4.19 7.52
CA ARG A 274 7.59 3.21 8.61
C ARG A 274 7.01 1.84 8.24
N TYR A 275 5.80 1.82 7.68
CA TYR A 275 5.16 0.58 7.25
C TYR A 275 5.99 -0.12 6.17
N THR A 276 6.43 0.61 5.13
CA THR A 276 7.26 0.06 4.04
C THR A 276 8.55 -0.57 4.57
N PHE A 277 9.27 0.13 5.44
CA PHE A 277 10.57 -0.34 5.93
C PHE A 277 10.47 -1.48 6.94
N THR A 278 9.32 -1.62 7.60
CA THR A 278 9.07 -2.71 8.55
C THR A 278 8.50 -3.95 7.86
N GLN A 279 7.63 -3.76 6.85
CA GLN A 279 6.83 -4.86 6.29
C GLN A 279 7.36 -5.44 4.98
N SER A 280 8.27 -4.76 4.26
CA SER A 280 8.86 -5.29 3.03
C SER A 280 10.27 -5.83 3.25
N ALA A 281 10.71 -6.73 2.36
CA ALA A 281 12.10 -7.16 2.31
C ALA A 281 13.08 -5.98 2.17
N ARG A 282 14.31 -6.15 2.67
CA ARG A 282 15.39 -5.16 2.50
C ARG A 282 15.66 -4.95 1.02
N ASP A 283 15.80 -3.69 0.64
CA ASP A 283 16.06 -3.27 -0.75
C ASP A 283 14.98 -3.72 -1.75
N SER A 284 13.76 -3.95 -1.24
CA SER A 284 12.59 -4.11 -2.08
C SER A 284 12.42 -2.89 -3.01
N LYS A 285 11.75 -3.10 -4.15
CA LYS A 285 11.46 -2.00 -5.07
C LYS A 285 10.63 -0.89 -4.41
N LEU A 286 9.77 -1.24 -3.45
CA LEU A 286 9.00 -0.28 -2.67
C LEU A 286 9.90 0.56 -1.75
N GLN A 287 10.85 -0.06 -1.03
CA GLN A 287 11.83 0.69 -0.24
C GLN A 287 12.69 1.61 -1.12
N LEU A 288 13.13 1.13 -2.29
CA LEU A 288 13.88 1.94 -3.24
C LEU A 288 13.09 3.17 -3.72
N LEU A 289 11.80 3.01 -4.04
CA LEU A 289 10.93 4.13 -4.39
C LEU A 289 10.91 5.18 -3.26
N TYR A 290 10.65 4.77 -2.02
CA TYR A 290 10.61 5.71 -0.89
C TYR A 290 11.97 6.33 -0.57
N LYS A 291 13.09 5.58 -0.68
CA LYS A 291 14.46 6.12 -0.56
C LYS A 291 14.66 7.26 -1.56
N HIS A 292 14.31 7.06 -2.82
CA HIS A 292 14.47 8.06 -3.87
C HIS A 292 13.52 9.26 -3.71
N LEU A 293 12.25 9.02 -3.35
CA LEU A 293 11.28 10.08 -3.07
C LEU A 293 11.74 10.97 -1.92
N LEU A 294 12.21 10.37 -0.82
CA LEU A 294 12.73 11.12 0.33
C LEU A 294 14.01 11.87 -0.03
N ALA A 295 15.00 11.22 -0.64
CA ALA A 295 16.22 11.91 -1.03
C ALA A 295 15.96 13.11 -1.95
N ALA A 296 14.96 13.03 -2.85
CA ALA A 296 14.59 14.11 -3.74
C ALA A 296 13.78 15.24 -3.07
N ARG A 297 13.02 14.96 -1.99
CA ARG A 297 11.97 15.88 -1.49
C ARG A 297 12.00 16.14 0.01
N PHE A 298 12.87 15.49 0.79
CA PHE A 298 12.83 15.53 2.25
C PHE A 298 12.96 16.95 2.85
N PHE A 299 13.72 17.82 2.19
CA PHE A 299 13.94 19.20 2.64
C PHE A 299 12.83 20.18 2.21
N GLN A 300 11.86 19.72 1.42
CA GLN A 300 10.69 20.49 1.00
C GLN A 300 9.52 20.11 1.91
N ARG A 301 9.20 21.01 2.86
CA ARG A 301 8.23 20.74 3.94
C ARG A 301 6.85 20.37 3.41
N GLU A 302 6.48 20.89 2.25
CA GLU A 302 5.24 20.62 1.54
C GLU A 302 5.14 19.18 0.99
N ASN A 303 6.27 18.49 0.81
CA ASN A 303 6.32 17.16 0.20
C ASN A 303 6.42 16.02 1.22
N VAL A 304 6.61 16.33 2.50
CA VAL A 304 6.69 15.35 3.59
C VAL A 304 5.68 15.69 4.68
N LYS A 305 4.92 14.68 5.14
CA LYS A 305 3.91 14.82 6.19
C LYS A 305 4.34 14.07 7.45
N GLY A 306 4.39 14.78 8.56
CA GLY A 306 4.75 14.26 9.89
C GLY A 306 5.42 15.34 10.75
N THR A 307 5.55 15.08 12.04
CA THR A 307 6.30 15.94 12.96
C THR A 307 7.81 15.68 12.85
N ALA A 308 8.64 16.65 13.24
CA ALA A 308 10.09 16.48 13.27
C ALA A 308 10.53 15.29 14.14
N SER A 309 9.85 15.08 15.28
CA SER A 309 10.13 13.96 16.18
C SER A 309 9.78 12.60 15.56
N GLN A 310 8.67 12.49 14.80
CA GLN A 310 8.33 11.26 14.08
C GLN A 310 9.37 10.93 13.00
N TRP A 311 9.81 11.94 12.24
CA TRP A 311 10.86 11.75 11.24
C TRP A 311 12.20 11.38 11.88
N ASP A 312 12.60 12.03 12.98
CA ASP A 312 13.82 11.69 13.69
C ASP A 312 13.82 10.23 14.19
N SER A 313 12.70 9.75 14.76
CA SER A 313 12.57 8.34 15.15
C SER A 313 12.73 7.39 13.95
N ILE A 314 12.06 7.65 12.82
CA ILE A 314 12.18 6.81 11.61
C ILE A 314 13.63 6.79 11.09
N LEU A 315 14.31 7.94 11.08
CA LEU A 315 15.69 8.04 10.60
C LEU A 315 16.70 7.40 11.56
N GLN A 316 16.41 7.36 12.86
CA GLN A 316 17.19 6.61 13.85
C GLN A 316 16.98 5.11 13.72
N GLU A 317 15.73 4.65 13.56
CA GLU A 317 15.36 3.24 13.33
C GLU A 317 15.97 2.69 12.04
N HIS A 318 16.09 3.53 11.01
CA HIS A 318 16.57 3.15 9.68
C HIS A 318 17.81 3.95 9.27
N ASN A 319 18.94 3.71 9.94
CA ASN A 319 20.21 4.42 9.70
C ASN A 319 20.63 4.45 8.21
N GLN A 320 20.42 3.36 7.46
CA GLN A 320 20.71 3.34 6.02
C GLN A 320 19.92 4.39 5.23
N LEU A 321 18.65 4.60 5.57
CA LEU A 321 17.81 5.63 4.95
C LEU A 321 18.34 7.03 5.31
N ARG A 322 18.68 7.25 6.59
CA ARG A 322 19.28 8.51 7.05
C ARG A 322 20.56 8.84 6.30
N MET A 323 21.51 7.89 6.25
CA MET A 323 22.78 8.09 5.56
C MET A 323 22.57 8.39 4.07
N PHE A 324 21.64 7.67 3.41
CA PHE A 324 21.31 7.91 2.02
C PHE A 324 20.76 9.32 1.78
N ILE A 325 19.80 9.79 2.61
CA ILE A 325 19.25 11.14 2.50
C ILE A 325 20.34 12.20 2.73
N MET A 326 21.19 12.03 3.75
CA MET A 326 22.26 12.98 4.06
C MET A 326 23.32 13.04 2.95
N GLU A 327 23.72 11.88 2.41
CA GLU A 327 24.65 11.80 1.27
C GLU A 327 24.12 12.59 0.07
N LYS A 328 22.84 12.39 -0.29
CA LYS A 328 22.22 13.09 -1.41
C LYS A 328 22.02 14.58 -1.13
N ALA A 329 21.68 14.95 0.11
CA ALA A 329 21.59 16.34 0.54
C ALA A 329 22.91 17.10 0.36
N MET A 330 24.04 16.47 0.71
CA MET A 330 25.37 17.10 0.59
C MET A 330 25.77 17.35 -0.86
N HIS A 331 25.24 16.58 -1.82
CA HIS A 331 25.57 16.72 -3.24
C HIS A 331 24.60 17.62 -4.01
N HIS A 332 23.54 18.11 -3.38
CA HIS A 332 22.54 18.96 -4.05
C HIS A 332 23.06 20.33 -4.54
N GLY A 333 24.28 20.73 -4.17
CA GLY A 333 24.88 22.02 -4.53
C GLY A 333 25.50 22.11 -5.93
N THR A 334 25.66 21.01 -6.68
CA THR A 334 26.51 20.99 -7.89
C THR A 334 25.85 20.34 -9.12
N GLU A 335 24.59 20.63 -9.41
CA GLU A 335 23.79 19.94 -10.44
C GLU A 335 23.45 18.49 -10.04
N THR A 336 22.37 18.32 -9.28
CA THR A 336 21.90 16.98 -8.93
C THR A 336 20.93 16.47 -10.00
N PRO A 337 21.20 15.28 -10.59
CA PRO A 337 20.36 14.67 -11.60
C PRO A 337 19.04 14.19 -11.01
N VAL A 338 18.06 13.96 -11.89
CA VAL A 338 16.75 13.37 -11.58
C VAL A 338 16.93 12.09 -10.74
N LEU A 339 16.73 12.18 -9.42
CA LEU A 339 16.85 11.03 -8.51
C LEU A 339 15.71 10.02 -8.71
N ILE A 340 14.53 10.51 -9.07
CA ILE A 340 13.36 9.66 -9.29
C ILE A 340 13.48 9.03 -10.67
N GLN A 341 13.91 7.78 -10.70
CA GLN A 341 14.00 6.97 -11.91
C GLN A 341 12.63 6.77 -12.58
N HIS A 342 12.62 6.37 -13.86
CA HIS A 342 11.39 6.00 -14.56
C HIS A 342 10.67 4.82 -13.87
N CYS A 343 9.33 4.79 -13.93
CA CYS A 343 8.50 3.81 -13.21
C CYS A 343 8.96 2.35 -13.35
N GLN A 344 9.41 1.97 -14.56
CA GLN A 344 9.89 0.62 -14.86
C GLN A 344 11.06 0.17 -13.97
N TYR A 345 11.87 1.09 -13.45
CA TYR A 345 12.98 0.79 -12.54
C TYR A 345 12.49 0.16 -11.21
N TYR A 346 11.31 0.56 -10.76
CA TYR A 346 10.69 0.10 -9.52
C TYR A 346 9.77 -1.11 -9.72
N LYS A 347 9.65 -1.65 -10.93
CA LYS A 347 8.89 -2.87 -11.17
C LYS A 347 9.73 -4.10 -10.93
N GLU A 348 9.06 -5.14 -10.47
CA GLU A 348 9.63 -6.47 -10.37
C GLU A 348 9.58 -7.14 -11.74
N VAL A 349 10.70 -7.73 -12.15
CA VAL A 349 10.76 -8.52 -13.36
C VAL A 349 10.40 -9.95 -12.98
N LYS A 350 9.39 -10.52 -13.65
CA LYS A 350 9.08 -11.95 -13.50
C LYS A 350 10.32 -12.72 -13.94
N LYS A 351 11.01 -13.36 -12.99
CA LYS A 351 12.04 -14.34 -13.33
C LYS A 351 11.30 -15.43 -14.08
N LEU A 352 11.47 -15.45 -15.41
CA LEU A 352 11.15 -16.62 -16.19
C LEU A 352 12.11 -17.68 -15.68
N GLU A 353 11.66 -18.50 -14.73
CA GLU A 353 12.31 -19.75 -14.45
C GLU A 353 12.44 -20.43 -15.81
N SER A 354 13.68 -20.53 -16.28
CA SER A 354 14.02 -21.21 -17.51
C SER A 354 13.31 -22.55 -17.44
N LYS A 355 12.43 -22.85 -18.38
CA LYS A 355 11.72 -24.14 -18.44
C LYS A 355 12.69 -25.34 -18.32
N GLN A 356 13.98 -25.13 -18.61
CA GLN A 356 15.05 -26.09 -18.38
C GLN A 356 15.21 -26.51 -16.91
N ASP A 357 15.06 -25.60 -15.94
CA ASP A 357 15.23 -25.93 -14.52
C ASP A 357 13.99 -26.65 -13.96
N ALA A 358 12.79 -26.28 -14.44
CA ALA A 358 11.54 -26.96 -14.07
C ALA A 358 11.50 -28.41 -14.60
N LEU A 359 12.00 -28.66 -15.82
CA LEU A 359 12.11 -30.01 -16.38
C LEU A 359 13.14 -30.88 -15.65
N LEU A 360 14.20 -30.29 -15.09
CA LEU A 360 15.18 -31.00 -14.27
C LEU A 360 14.66 -31.28 -12.84
N SER A 361 13.75 -30.45 -12.32
CA SER A 361 13.21 -30.60 -10.97
C SER A 361 12.08 -31.62 -10.85
N THR A 362 11.26 -31.84 -11.88
CA THR A 362 10.25 -32.92 -11.91
C THR A 362 10.87 -34.27 -12.23
N GLY A 363 11.92 -34.64 -11.51
CA GLY A 363 12.65 -35.90 -11.61
C GLY A 363 11.82 -37.14 -11.25
N ASN A 364 10.72 -37.37 -11.97
CA ASN A 364 10.28 -38.71 -12.32
C ASN A 364 11.07 -39.14 -13.58
N TYR A 365 12.40 -39.10 -13.50
CA TYR A 365 13.20 -39.95 -14.38
C TYR A 365 12.88 -41.38 -13.97
N VAL A 366 11.92 -41.99 -14.65
CA VAL A 366 11.79 -43.43 -14.70
C VAL A 366 13.09 -43.91 -15.34
N THR A 367 14.05 -44.28 -14.52
CA THR A 367 15.24 -44.97 -14.98
C THR A 367 14.72 -46.18 -15.75
N PRO A 368 14.93 -46.28 -17.07
CA PRO A 368 14.47 -47.45 -17.81
C PRO A 368 15.10 -48.66 -17.13
N ALA A 369 14.26 -49.63 -16.73
CA ALA A 369 14.72 -50.86 -16.14
C ALA A 369 15.77 -51.47 -17.08
N LYS A 370 17.01 -51.59 -16.60
CA LYS A 370 18.07 -52.27 -17.33
C LYS A 370 17.61 -53.70 -17.53
N ARG A 371 17.18 -54.04 -18.75
CA ARG A 371 17.03 -55.43 -19.15
C ARG A 371 18.42 -56.00 -19.44
N ASN A 372 18.63 -57.23 -19.00
CA ASN A 372 19.83 -57.99 -19.31
C ASN A 372 19.83 -58.32 -20.82
N ALA A 373 20.96 -58.75 -21.37
CA ALA A 373 21.04 -59.18 -22.78
C ALA A 373 20.01 -60.28 -23.15
N ASP A 374 19.52 -61.02 -22.14
CA ASP A 374 18.56 -62.12 -22.30
C ASP A 374 17.09 -61.66 -22.25
N GLY A 375 16.83 -60.36 -22.09
CA GLY A 375 15.49 -59.78 -22.14
C GLY A 375 14.66 -59.89 -20.85
N GLU A 376 15.17 -60.56 -19.81
CA GLU A 376 14.56 -60.60 -18.47
C GLU A 376 14.72 -59.27 -17.72
N ILE A 377 13.69 -58.92 -16.95
CA ILE A 377 13.67 -57.76 -16.06
C ILE A 377 14.20 -58.25 -14.71
N VAL A 378 15.31 -57.68 -14.24
CA VAL A 378 15.85 -57.92 -12.88
C VAL A 378 15.28 -56.88 -11.91
#